data_AF-A0A2V6HAK5-F1
#
_entry.id   AF-A0A2V6HAK5-F1
#
_cell.length_a   1.000
_cell.length_b   1.000
_cell.length_c   1.000
_cell.angle_alpha   90.00
_cell.angle_beta   90.00
_cell.angle_gamma   90.00
#
_symmetry.space_group_name_H-M   'P 1'
#
loop_
_entity.id
_entity.type
_entity.pdbx_description
1 polymer ?
#
loop_
_entity_poly.entity_id
_entity_poly.type
_entity_poly.pdbx_seq_one_letter_code
_entity_poly.pdbx_strand_id
1 'polypeptide(L)'
;MKQASLLATRRSLIERLADWGDQVRWQEFFDTYWRLIYSAARQSGLTDAEAQEVVQETVITVARNIDKLKYDPAIGSFKGWLLQITRWRIADQFRKREPGNAKRLRSADDRLTATIERVPDSRIADLDAVWEAEWKENLFEAAIARVKKKVEPKQFQIFDCYVRKE
;
A
#
# COMPACT_ATOMS: atom_id res chain seq x y z
N MET A 1 6.07 -10.81 19.72
CA MET A 1 6.09 -12.02 18.85
C MET A 1 4.82 -12.24 17.99
N LYS A 2 4.12 -11.20 17.48
CA LYS A 2 2.90 -11.37 16.64
C LYS A 2 3.04 -10.96 15.16
N GLN A 3 4.21 -10.49 14.69
CA GLN A 3 4.39 -10.00 13.31
C GLN A 3 4.52 -11.11 12.26
N ALA A 4 5.01 -12.31 12.63
CA ALA A 4 5.49 -13.31 11.67
C ALA A 4 4.40 -13.88 10.74
N SER A 5 3.16 -14.07 11.23
CA SER A 5 2.07 -14.67 10.43
C SER A 5 1.55 -13.75 9.33
N LEU A 6 1.50 -12.44 9.59
CA LEU A 6 1.12 -11.43 8.60
C LEU A 6 2.20 -11.24 7.53
N LEU A 7 3.48 -11.45 7.87
CA LEU A 7 4.57 -11.40 6.91
C LEU A 7 4.57 -12.62 5.98
N ALA A 8 4.25 -13.80 6.51
CA ALA A 8 4.15 -15.04 5.73
C ALA A 8 3.04 -14.99 4.66
N THR A 9 1.86 -14.46 4.99
CA THR A 9 0.75 -14.30 4.04
C THR A 9 1.02 -13.24 2.96
N ARG A 10 1.87 -12.26 3.25
CA ARG A 10 2.28 -11.25 2.25
C ARG A 10 3.34 -11.76 1.31
N ARG A 11 4.30 -12.54 1.80
CA ARG A 11 5.33 -13.14 0.94
C ARG A 11 4.69 -14.00 -0.16
N SER A 12 3.75 -14.87 0.20
CA SER A 12 3.04 -15.70 -0.78
C SER A 12 2.15 -14.87 -1.71
N LEU A 13 1.60 -13.74 -1.27
CA LEU A 13 0.88 -12.81 -2.15
C LEU A 13 1.84 -12.15 -3.17
N ILE A 14 3.00 -11.68 -2.71
CA ILE A 14 4.00 -10.96 -3.51
C ILE A 14 4.66 -11.89 -4.53
N GLU A 15 5.08 -13.09 -4.11
CA GLU A 15 5.69 -14.10 -4.99
C GLU A 15 4.75 -14.50 -6.14
N ARG A 16 3.44 -14.42 -5.92
CA ARG A 16 2.41 -14.77 -6.90
C ARG A 16 1.97 -13.61 -7.79
N LEU A 17 2.36 -12.37 -7.46
CA LEU A 17 2.08 -11.19 -8.29
C LEU A 17 3.08 -11.00 -9.43
N ALA A 18 4.13 -11.83 -9.50
CA ALA A 18 5.07 -11.83 -10.62
C ALA A 18 4.42 -12.24 -11.96
N ASP A 19 3.29 -12.94 -11.91
CA ASP A 19 2.48 -13.20 -13.09
C ASP A 19 1.51 -12.03 -13.36
N TRP A 20 1.85 -11.21 -14.36
CA TRP A 20 1.00 -10.12 -14.84
C TRP A 20 -0.34 -10.59 -15.40
N GLY A 21 -0.44 -11.85 -15.83
CA GLY A 21 -1.67 -12.44 -16.36
C GLY A 21 -2.71 -12.79 -15.28
N ASP A 22 -2.31 -12.88 -14.01
CA ASP A 22 -3.21 -13.24 -12.92
C ASP A 22 -4.00 -12.03 -12.40
N GLN A 23 -5.02 -11.63 -13.18
CA GLN A 23 -5.89 -10.51 -12.85
C GLN A 23 -6.59 -10.67 -11.49
N VAL A 24 -6.90 -11.92 -11.08
CA VAL A 24 -7.56 -12.18 -9.80
C VAL A 24 -6.64 -11.82 -8.63
N ARG A 25 -5.34 -12.15 -8.73
CA ARG A 25 -4.34 -11.78 -7.71
C ARG A 25 -4.13 -10.28 -7.66
N TRP A 26 -4.06 -9.63 -8.82
CA TRP A 26 -3.96 -8.17 -8.88
C TRP A 26 -5.18 -7.48 -8.27
N GLN A 27 -6.39 -8.02 -8.49
CA GLN A 27 -7.58 -7.54 -7.82
C GLN A 27 -7.52 -7.76 -6.30
N GLU A 28 -7.09 -8.94 -5.85
CA GLU A 28 -6.90 -9.21 -4.42
C GLU A 28 -5.89 -8.24 -3.79
N PHE A 29 -4.79 -7.97 -4.48
CA PHE A 29 -3.79 -7.01 -4.04
C PHE A 29 -4.38 -5.61 -3.94
N PHE A 30 -5.04 -5.15 -5.01
CA PHE A 30 -5.69 -3.85 -5.07
C PHE A 30 -6.68 -3.70 -3.91
N ASP A 31 -7.65 -4.62 -3.80
CA ASP A 31 -8.68 -4.67 -2.74
C ASP A 31 -8.09 -4.63 -1.32
N THR A 32 -6.86 -5.12 -1.14
CA THR A 32 -6.17 -5.09 0.15
C THR A 32 -5.61 -3.72 0.46
N TYR A 33 -4.98 -3.04 -0.49
CA TYR A 33 -4.09 -1.91 -0.18
C TYR A 33 -4.61 -0.57 -0.67
N TRP A 34 -5.58 -0.53 -1.59
CA TRP A 34 -6.03 0.73 -2.18
C TRP A 34 -6.57 1.71 -1.13
N ARG A 35 -7.35 1.23 -0.15
CA ARG A 35 -7.93 2.08 0.91
C ARG A 35 -6.87 2.71 1.78
N LEU A 36 -5.85 1.93 2.13
CA LEU A 36 -4.71 2.40 2.93
C LEU A 36 -3.92 3.48 2.19
N ILE A 37 -3.58 3.24 0.91
CA ILE A 37 -2.84 4.20 0.09
C ILE A 37 -3.67 5.49 -0.10
N TYR A 38 -4.97 5.33 -0.36
CA TYR A 38 -5.91 6.44 -0.51
C TYR A 38 -6.03 7.27 0.78
N SER A 39 -6.20 6.62 1.94
CA SER A 39 -6.31 7.30 3.24
C SER A 39 -5.05 8.10 3.55
N ALA A 40 -3.88 7.50 3.36
CA ALA A 40 -2.59 8.14 3.52
C ALA A 40 -2.43 9.40 2.63
N ALA A 41 -2.86 9.32 1.37
CA ALA A 41 -2.86 10.45 0.45
C ALA A 41 -3.82 11.57 0.88
N ARG A 42 -5.04 11.22 1.31
CA ARG A 42 -6.04 12.18 1.78
C ARG A 42 -5.61 12.89 3.06
N GLN A 43 -5.07 12.16 4.03
CA GLN A 43 -4.55 12.71 5.29
C GLN A 43 -3.33 13.61 5.06
N SER A 44 -2.56 13.35 4.01
CA SER A 44 -1.46 14.23 3.61
C SER A 44 -1.92 15.57 3.02
N GLY A 45 -3.22 15.75 2.73
CA GLY A 45 -3.80 16.98 2.18
C GLY A 45 -4.00 16.99 0.66
N LEU A 46 -3.95 15.83 0.01
CA LEU A 46 -4.30 15.70 -1.41
C LEU A 46 -5.81 15.69 -1.60
N THR A 47 -6.30 16.22 -2.71
CA THR A 47 -7.70 16.12 -3.14
C THR A 47 -8.09 14.68 -3.46
N ASP A 48 -9.38 14.41 -3.63
CA ASP A 48 -9.86 13.08 -4.02
C ASP A 48 -9.22 12.60 -5.34
N ALA A 49 -9.22 13.45 -6.36
CA ALA A 49 -8.64 13.11 -7.67
C ALA A 49 -7.14 12.81 -7.59
N GLU A 50 -6.38 13.61 -6.83
CA GLU A 50 -4.94 13.36 -6.64
C GLU A 50 -4.68 12.11 -5.80
N ALA A 51 -5.54 11.81 -4.81
CA ALA A 51 -5.42 10.59 -4.02
C ALA A 51 -5.69 9.33 -4.87
N GLN A 52 -6.68 9.38 -5.77
CA GLN A 52 -6.93 8.30 -6.74
C GLN A 52 -5.74 8.10 -7.68
N GLU A 53 -5.14 9.20 -8.15
CA GLU A 53 -3.92 9.16 -8.97
C GLU A 53 -2.74 8.54 -8.20
N VAL A 54 -2.56 8.88 -6.91
CA VAL A 54 -1.53 8.25 -6.06
C VAL A 54 -1.75 6.74 -5.94
N VAL A 55 -2.99 6.29 -5.77
CA VAL A 55 -3.32 4.86 -5.73
C VAL A 55 -2.93 4.19 -7.04
N GLN A 56 -3.36 4.74 -8.18
CA GLN A 56 -3.08 4.17 -9.49
C GLN A 56 -1.57 4.07 -9.75
N GLU A 57 -0.85 5.18 -9.59
CA GLU A 57 0.59 5.25 -9.83
C GLU A 57 1.38 4.35 -8.87
N THR A 58 0.92 4.21 -7.62
CA THR A 58 1.53 3.28 -6.66
C THR A 58 1.37 1.84 -7.12
N VAL A 59 0.16 1.43 -7.52
CA VAL A 59 -0.12 0.07 -7.99
C VAL A 59 0.64 -0.25 -9.28
N ILE A 60 0.71 0.69 -10.24
CA ILE A 60 1.52 0.54 -11.45
C ILE A 60 3.01 0.38 -11.09
N THR A 61 3.50 1.17 -10.13
CA THR A 61 4.90 1.08 -9.69
C THR A 61 5.18 -0.27 -9.03
N VAL A 62 4.24 -0.78 -8.23
CA VAL A 62 4.36 -2.11 -7.64
C VAL A 62 4.45 -3.16 -8.75
N ALA A 63 3.52 -3.15 -9.71
CA ALA A 63 3.52 -4.10 -10.82
C ALA A 63 4.84 -4.09 -11.60
N ARG A 64 5.37 -2.91 -11.93
CA ARG A 64 6.65 -2.78 -12.66
C ARG A 64 7.88 -3.25 -11.89
N ASN A 65 7.84 -3.20 -10.57
CA ASN A 65 9.00 -3.47 -9.73
C ASN A 65 8.92 -4.79 -8.98
N ILE A 66 7.77 -5.45 -8.93
CA ILE A 66 7.59 -6.68 -8.15
C ILE A 66 8.48 -7.82 -8.65
N ASP A 67 8.72 -7.90 -9.96
CA ASP A 67 9.63 -8.89 -10.58
C ASP A 67 11.10 -8.62 -10.24
N LYS A 68 11.46 -7.34 -10.12
CA LYS A 68 12.82 -6.89 -9.78
C LYS A 68 13.08 -6.99 -8.28
N LEU A 69 12.03 -6.84 -7.47
CA LEU A 69 12.04 -7.07 -6.05
C LEU A 69 12.05 -8.58 -5.81
N LYS A 70 13.22 -9.22 -5.97
CA LYS A 70 13.48 -10.46 -5.23
C LYS A 70 13.38 -10.11 -3.75
N TYR A 71 12.17 -10.23 -3.21
CA TYR A 71 11.82 -9.76 -1.89
C TYR A 71 12.66 -10.51 -0.86
N ASP A 72 13.67 -9.82 -0.32
CA ASP A 72 14.43 -10.28 0.82
C ASP A 72 13.95 -9.54 2.07
N PRO A 73 13.18 -10.21 2.96
CA PRO A 73 12.75 -9.61 4.22
C PRO A 73 13.89 -9.22 5.16
N ALA A 74 15.13 -9.65 4.90
CA ALA A 74 16.31 -9.18 5.62
C ALA A 74 16.70 -7.73 5.22
N ILE A 75 16.33 -7.30 4.02
CA ILE A 75 16.64 -5.96 3.49
C ILE A 75 15.54 -4.95 3.86
N GLY A 76 14.29 -5.39 3.97
CA GLY A 76 13.19 -4.53 4.41
C GLY A 76 11.82 -5.19 4.30
N SER A 77 10.84 -4.65 5.02
CA SER A 77 9.47 -5.16 4.94
C SER A 77 8.73 -4.62 3.72
N PHE A 78 7.86 -5.44 3.12
CA PHE A 78 6.96 -5.01 2.05
C PHE A 78 6.13 -3.78 2.45
N LYS A 79 5.74 -3.70 3.72
CA LYS A 79 5.02 -2.56 4.29
C LYS A 79 5.81 -1.25 4.12
N GLY A 80 7.09 -1.26 4.53
CA GLY A 80 7.95 -0.09 4.45
C GLY A 80 8.22 0.30 3.00
N TRP A 81 8.42 -0.68 2.12
CA TRP A 81 8.57 -0.44 0.69
C TRP A 81 7.32 0.20 0.07
N LEU A 82 6.12 -0.34 0.35
CA LEU A 82 4.86 0.23 -0.15
C LEU A 82 4.61 1.65 0.40
N LEU A 83 4.94 1.89 1.67
CA LEU A 83 4.89 3.23 2.26
C LEU A 83 5.82 4.20 1.53
N GLN A 84 7.03 3.76 1.20
CA GLN A 84 8.00 4.60 0.50
C GLN A 84 7.50 4.99 -0.90
N ILE A 85 6.94 4.05 -1.67
CA ILE A 85 6.35 4.36 -2.97
C ILE A 85 5.19 5.36 -2.80
N THR A 86 4.29 5.10 -1.86
CA THR A 86 3.15 5.99 -1.57
C THR A 86 3.62 7.41 -1.25
N ARG A 87 4.63 7.55 -0.39
CA ARG A 87 5.26 8.85 -0.05
C ARG A 87 5.79 9.58 -1.27
N TRP A 88 6.51 8.87 -2.12
CA TRP A 88 7.08 9.44 -3.32
C TRP A 88 5.99 9.94 -4.26
N ARG A 89 4.89 9.18 -4.41
CA ARG A 89 3.72 9.58 -5.22
C ARG A 89 2.97 10.76 -4.62
N ILE A 90 2.83 10.84 -3.30
CA ILE A 90 2.22 11.99 -2.63
C ILE A 90 3.07 13.25 -2.86
N ALA A 91 4.40 13.16 -2.66
CA ALA A 91 5.31 14.27 -2.92
C ALA A 91 5.29 14.69 -4.39
N ASP A 92 5.14 13.74 -5.31
CA ASP A 92 5.00 14.01 -6.74
C ASP A 92 3.75 14.84 -7.07
N GLN A 93 2.60 14.50 -6.48
CA GLN A 93 1.37 15.28 -6.64
C GLN A 93 1.54 16.72 -6.12
N PHE A 94 2.18 16.91 -4.96
CA PHE A 94 2.45 18.26 -4.46
C PHE A 94 3.37 19.05 -5.39
N ARG A 95 4.39 18.42 -5.98
CA ARG A 95 5.27 19.08 -6.96
C ARG A 95 4.53 19.48 -8.24
N LYS A 96 3.51 18.72 -8.66
CA LYS A 96 2.67 19.05 -9.82
C LYS A 96 1.85 20.33 -9.60
N ARG A 97 1.56 20.70 -8.34
CA ARG A 97 0.82 21.94 -8.00
C ARG A 97 1.66 23.21 -8.19
N GLU A 98 2.99 23.11 -8.19
CA GLU A 98 3.87 24.27 -8.33
C GLU A 98 3.89 24.80 -9.78
N PRO A 99 3.52 26.07 -10.02
CA PRO A 99 3.59 26.68 -11.35
C PRO A 99 5.04 26.69 -11.85
N GLY A 100 5.33 25.94 -12.91
CA GLY A 100 6.65 25.88 -13.55
C GLY A 100 7.37 24.53 -13.49
N ASN A 101 6.88 23.56 -12.70
CA ASN A 101 7.54 22.26 -12.52
C ASN A 101 7.02 21.15 -13.45
N ALA A 102 5.95 21.41 -14.23
CA ALA A 102 5.33 20.45 -15.14
C ALA A 102 6.26 19.87 -16.22
N LYS A 103 7.43 20.48 -16.46
CA LYS A 103 8.42 20.05 -17.46
C LYS A 103 9.48 19.06 -16.95
N ARG A 104 9.63 18.85 -15.62
CA ARG A 104 10.65 17.95 -15.06
C ARG A 104 10.19 16.52 -14.83
N LEU A 105 8.91 16.22 -15.06
CA LEU A 105 8.33 14.91 -14.82
C LEU A 105 8.54 13.93 -15.99
N ARG A 106 9.78 13.77 -16.46
CA ARG A 106 10.16 12.70 -17.39
C ARG A 106 11.52 12.12 -17.02
N SER A 107 11.51 11.31 -15.97
CA SER A 107 12.17 9.99 -15.89
C SER A 107 12.22 9.61 -14.42
N ALA A 108 11.15 8.98 -13.93
CA ALA A 108 11.09 8.41 -12.58
C ALA A 108 11.71 7.00 -12.52
N ASP A 109 12.29 6.52 -13.63
CA ASP A 109 12.72 5.14 -13.82
C ASP A 109 14.16 4.88 -13.35
N ASP A 110 14.95 5.93 -13.07
CA ASP A 110 16.42 5.80 -12.93
C ASP A 110 17.00 6.25 -11.57
N ARG A 111 16.18 6.34 -10.50
CA ARG A 111 16.67 6.78 -9.18
C ARG A 111 16.31 5.89 -7.99
N LEU A 112 15.73 4.71 -8.23
CA LEU A 112 15.14 3.90 -7.17
C LEU A 112 16.13 3.08 -6.32
N THR A 113 17.45 3.23 -6.51
CA THR A 113 18.46 2.52 -5.69
C THR A 113 19.59 3.36 -5.13
N ALA A 114 19.59 4.70 -5.27
CA ALA A 114 20.65 5.52 -4.70
C ALA A 114 20.11 6.75 -3.96
N THR A 115 20.59 6.92 -2.72
CA THR A 115 20.43 8.07 -1.82
C THR A 115 19.37 7.90 -0.72
N ILE A 116 19.74 7.10 0.29
CA ILE A 116 19.26 7.18 1.66
C ILE A 116 19.80 8.48 2.26
N GLU A 117 19.26 9.64 1.87
CA GLU A 117 19.43 10.87 2.64
C GLU A 117 18.43 11.93 2.15
N ARG A 118 17.29 12.02 2.81
CA ARG A 118 16.49 13.23 2.75
C ARG A 118 15.82 13.44 4.10
N VAL A 119 16.22 14.54 4.73
CA VAL A 119 15.77 15.04 6.04
C VAL A 119 14.25 14.89 6.18
N PRO A 120 13.73 14.37 7.30
CA PRO A 120 12.29 14.18 7.48
C PRO A 120 11.60 15.55 7.57
N ASP A 121 10.70 15.81 6.64
CA ASP A 121 9.72 16.88 6.76
C ASP A 121 8.76 16.52 7.91
N SER A 122 8.34 17.47 8.75
CA SER A 122 7.53 17.15 9.96
C SER A 122 6.20 16.47 9.62
N ARG A 123 5.67 16.68 8.41
CA ARG A 123 4.47 16.00 7.87
C ARG A 123 4.71 14.53 7.53
N ILE A 124 5.96 14.13 7.28
CA ILE A 124 6.35 12.76 6.93
C ILE A 124 6.37 11.87 8.18
N ALA A 125 6.74 12.41 9.34
CA ALA A 125 6.73 11.69 10.62
C ALA A 125 5.30 11.33 11.07
N ASP A 126 4.33 12.22 10.83
CA ASP A 126 2.91 11.97 11.11
C ASP A 126 2.36 10.83 10.23
N LEU A 127 2.80 10.79 8.96
CA LEU A 127 2.39 9.76 8.01
C LEU A 127 2.86 8.35 8.41
N ASP A 128 4.05 8.19 9.00
CA ASP A 128 4.51 6.87 9.50
C ASP A 128 3.58 6.35 10.60
N ALA A 129 3.22 7.21 11.55
CA ALA A 129 2.38 6.83 12.68
C ALA A 129 0.96 6.45 12.22
N VAL A 130 0.37 7.28 11.35
CA VAL A 130 -0.92 7.00 10.70
C VAL A 130 -0.86 5.69 9.94
N TRP A 131 0.15 5.51 9.09
CA TRP A 131 0.31 4.30 8.30
C TRP A 131 0.49 3.07 9.17
N GLU A 132 1.23 3.18 10.28
CA GLU A 132 1.41 2.09 11.22
C GLU A 132 0.09 1.66 11.87
N ALA A 133 -0.73 2.62 12.31
CA ALA A 133 -2.04 2.38 12.90
C ALA A 133 -3.02 1.76 11.88
N GLU A 134 -3.19 2.41 10.73
CA GLU A 134 -4.17 1.99 9.71
C GLU A 134 -3.80 0.65 9.06
N TRP A 135 -2.52 0.31 8.99
CA TRP A 135 -2.06 -0.90 8.31
C TRP A 135 -2.69 -2.17 8.88
N LYS A 136 -2.77 -2.29 10.22
CA LYS A 136 -3.30 -3.50 10.86
C LYS A 136 -4.81 -3.60 10.66
N GLU A 137 -5.51 -2.49 10.85
CA GLU A 137 -6.97 -2.41 10.69
C GLU A 137 -7.38 -2.68 9.25
N ASN A 138 -6.71 -2.05 8.29
CA ASN A 138 -6.97 -2.25 6.88
C ASN A 138 -6.78 -3.72 6.45
N LEU A 139 -5.70 -4.37 6.92
CA LEU A 139 -5.50 -5.79 6.63
C LEU A 139 -6.56 -6.68 7.27
N PHE A 140 -6.97 -6.36 8.49
CA PHE A 140 -8.02 -7.09 9.18
C PHE A 140 -9.35 -6.96 8.44
N GLU A 141 -9.76 -5.74 8.10
CA GLU A 141 -11.00 -5.48 7.34
C GLU A 141 -10.97 -6.13 5.95
N ALA A 142 -9.83 -6.07 5.24
CA ALA A 142 -9.67 -6.77 3.97
C ALA A 142 -9.76 -8.29 4.13
N ALA A 143 -9.19 -8.86 5.20
CA ALA A 143 -9.30 -10.29 5.49
C ALA A 143 -10.75 -10.68 5.83
N ILE A 144 -11.44 -9.91 6.66
CA ILE A 144 -12.84 -10.13 7.01
C ILE A 144 -13.74 -10.04 5.78
N ALA A 145 -13.54 -9.04 4.92
CA ALA A 145 -14.28 -8.90 3.67
C ALA A 145 -14.11 -10.11 2.74
N ARG A 146 -12.92 -10.72 2.70
CA ARG A 146 -12.69 -11.96 1.96
C ARG A 146 -13.37 -13.17 2.58
N VAL A 147 -13.30 -13.32 3.90
CA VAL A 147 -13.95 -14.42 4.61
C VAL A 147 -15.46 -14.36 4.41
N LYS A 148 -16.06 -13.16 4.54
CA LYS A 148 -17.50 -12.92 4.26
C LYS A 148 -17.94 -13.44 2.88
N LYS A 149 -17.09 -13.34 1.85
CA LYS A 149 -17.41 -13.83 0.49
C LYS A 149 -17.33 -15.37 0.36
N LYS A 150 -16.67 -16.06 1.29
CA LYS A 150 -16.39 -17.52 1.21
C LYS A 150 -17.28 -18.37 2.13
N VAL A 151 -17.96 -17.76 3.10
CA VAL A 151 -18.81 -18.47 4.05
C VAL A 151 -20.26 -18.06 3.90
N GLU A 152 -21.18 -18.94 4.31
CA GLU A 152 -22.59 -18.59 4.36
C GLU A 152 -22.83 -17.42 5.31
N PRO A 153 -23.74 -16.47 4.97
CA PRO A 153 -24.01 -15.29 5.79
C PRO A 153 -24.35 -15.63 7.25
N LYS A 154 -25.09 -16.72 7.47
CA LYS A 154 -25.49 -17.18 8.81
C LYS A 154 -24.29 -17.63 9.66
N GLN A 155 -23.34 -18.34 9.05
CA GLN A 155 -22.12 -18.78 9.74
C GLN A 155 -21.23 -17.58 10.07
N PHE A 156 -21.14 -16.61 9.15
CA PHE A 156 -20.42 -15.36 9.42
C PHE A 156 -21.05 -14.58 10.57
N GLN A 157 -22.38 -14.45 10.61
CA GLN A 157 -23.09 -13.75 11.69
C GLN A 157 -22.85 -14.40 13.06
N ILE A 158 -22.80 -15.74 13.14
CA ILE A 158 -22.46 -16.44 14.39
C ILE A 158 -21.03 -16.12 14.83
N PHE A 159 -20.07 -16.17 13.92
CA PHE A 159 -18.68 -15.78 14.19
C PHE A 159 -18.58 -14.31 14.63
N ASP A 160 -19.23 -13.39 13.92
CA ASP A 160 -19.23 -11.95 14.20
C ASP A 160 -19.80 -11.66 15.60
N CYS A 161 -20.96 -12.25 15.93
CA CYS A 161 -21.59 -12.15 17.24
C CYS A 161 -20.81 -12.84 18.38
N TYR A 162 -19.89 -13.75 18.10
CA TYR A 162 -19.10 -14.45 19.12
C TYR A 162 -17.73 -13.80 19.34
N VAL A 163 -17.08 -13.36 18.26
CA VAL A 163 -15.69 -12.87 18.27
C VAL A 163 -15.61 -11.34 18.31
N ARG A 164 -16.57 -10.61 17.72
CA ARG A 164 -16.62 -9.13 17.77
C ARG A 164 -17.51 -8.59 18.90
N LYS A 165 -17.89 -9.43 19.87
CA LYS A 165 -18.52 -8.96 21.11
C LYS A 165 -17.49 -8.27 22.01
N GLU A 166 -17.30 -6.98 21.77
CA GLU A 166 -17.46 -5.87 22.73
C GLU A 166 -17.75 -4.57 21.95
#